data_AF-A0A0J6TET2-F1
#
_entry.id   AF-A0A0J6TET2-F1
#
_cell.length_a   1.000
_cell.length_b   1.000
_cell.length_c   1.000
_cell.angle_alpha   90.00
_cell.angle_beta   90.00
_cell.angle_gamma   90.00
#
_symmetry.space_group_name_H-M   'P 1'
#
loop_
_entity.id
_entity.type
_entity.pdbx_description
1 polymer ?
#
loop_
_entity_poly.entity_id
_entity_poly.type
_entity_poly.pdbx_seq_one_letter_code
_entity_poly.pdbx_strand_id
1 'polypeptide(L)'
;MRTAELRNQVVYRGPGRYELPAASRPEGEERVAIRERLRGLKRLLRPAVEVEIGNAVTAFLAGFTSLRGYSDDEAVRTATEFCKKLRPYPAWAIQQACDGWDPRPTGGDPRFPPTPAELQIAVRVLVRPWQIEAGDLETILLARAPQEYQLTSEQRAELDARFASIVARQKGQHRPVAGIEAELPDHLELLKARGLGGLKLSDTTLAKALGRPVSQAHPA
;
A
#
# COMPACT_ATOMS: atom_id res chain seq x y z
N MET A 1 17.43 -11.09 2.08
CA MET A 1 16.68 -10.71 3.29
C MET A 1 15.19 -10.82 2.96
N ARG A 2 14.43 -11.67 3.67
CA ARG A 2 13.07 -12.14 3.28
C ARG A 2 11.93 -11.18 3.68
N THR A 3 12.28 -9.97 4.11
CA THR A 3 11.38 -9.00 4.75
C THR A 3 10.19 -8.58 3.88
N ALA A 4 10.37 -8.46 2.56
CA ALA A 4 9.27 -8.16 1.63
C ALA A 4 8.23 -9.29 1.56
N GLU A 5 8.66 -10.55 1.63
CA GLU A 5 7.75 -11.71 1.65
C GLU A 5 6.99 -11.80 2.98
N LEU A 6 7.69 -11.56 4.10
CA LEU A 6 7.09 -11.56 5.44
C LEU A 6 6.01 -10.49 5.58
N ARG A 7 6.23 -9.30 5.01
CA ARG A 7 5.27 -8.20 5.01
C ARG A 7 3.91 -8.61 4.43
N ASN A 8 3.91 -9.34 3.32
CA ASN A 8 2.68 -9.78 2.65
C ASN A 8 1.91 -10.85 3.44
N GLN A 9 2.51 -11.42 4.48
CA GLN A 9 1.94 -12.48 5.31
C GLN A 9 1.46 -11.98 6.68
N VAL A 10 1.77 -10.74 7.05
CA VAL A 10 1.26 -10.14 8.30
C VAL A 10 -0.23 -9.86 8.15
N VAL A 11 -1.02 -10.39 9.09
CA VAL A 11 -2.46 -10.12 9.19
C VAL A 11 -2.71 -9.15 10.35
N TYR A 12 -3.38 -8.02 10.05
CA TYR A 12 -3.82 -7.07 11.07
C TYR A 12 -5.09 -7.58 11.79
N ARG A 13 -5.06 -7.63 13.12
CA ARG A 13 -6.19 -8.09 13.97
C ARG A 13 -6.75 -7.03 14.91
N GLY A 14 -6.18 -5.84 14.92
CA GLY A 14 -6.59 -4.73 15.79
C GLY A 14 -5.40 -3.89 16.27
N PRO A 15 -5.63 -2.85 17.08
CA PRO A 15 -4.59 -1.90 17.48
C PRO A 15 -3.39 -2.61 18.13
N GLY A 16 -2.22 -2.54 17.48
CA GLY A 16 -1.00 -3.19 17.95
C GLY A 16 -1.00 -4.73 17.92
N ARG A 17 -2.00 -5.36 17.30
CA ARG A 17 -2.13 -6.82 17.19
C ARG A 17 -1.90 -7.24 15.74
N TYR A 18 -0.72 -7.79 15.50
CA TYR A 18 -0.31 -8.34 14.22
C TYR A 18 -0.09 -9.84 14.38
N GLU A 19 -0.57 -10.60 13.42
CA GLU A 19 -0.37 -12.04 13.35
C GLU A 19 0.53 -12.38 12.17
N LEU A 20 1.45 -13.31 12.38
CA LEU A 20 2.29 -13.87 11.32
C LEU A 20 2.24 -15.40 11.48
N PRO A 21 2.05 -16.18 10.39
CA PRO A 21 2.11 -17.63 10.47
C PRO A 21 3.38 -18.11 11.19
N ALA A 22 3.25 -19.12 12.05
CA ALA A 22 4.38 -19.62 12.85
C ALA A 22 5.58 -20.02 11.98
N ALA A 23 5.31 -20.66 10.83
CA ALA A 23 6.33 -21.08 9.86
C ALA A 23 7.13 -19.90 9.22
N SER A 24 6.59 -18.69 9.30
CA SER A 24 7.19 -17.49 8.71
C SER A 24 7.83 -16.59 9.77
N ARG A 25 7.78 -16.97 11.04
CA ARG A 25 8.28 -16.15 12.13
C ARG A 25 9.81 -16.06 12.08
N PRO A 26 10.38 -14.85 12.12
CA PRO A 26 11.82 -14.72 12.21
C PRO A 26 12.30 -15.17 13.58
N GLU A 27 13.25 -16.11 13.57
CA GLU A 27 13.88 -16.71 14.75
C GLU A 27 15.40 -16.49 14.74
N GLY A 28 16.05 -16.75 15.87
CA GLY A 28 17.51 -16.72 16.01
C GLY A 28 18.17 -15.48 15.39
N GLU A 29 19.10 -15.72 14.47
CA GLU A 29 19.90 -14.70 13.79
C GLU A 29 19.07 -13.75 12.91
N GLU A 30 18.00 -14.24 12.27
CA GLU A 30 17.15 -13.37 11.44
C GLU A 30 16.47 -12.29 12.29
N ARG A 31 15.99 -12.68 13.48
CA ARG A 31 15.41 -11.73 14.43
C ARG A 31 16.44 -10.72 14.95
N VAL A 32 17.71 -11.12 15.09
CA VAL A 32 18.81 -10.20 15.45
C VAL A 32 19.07 -9.21 14.32
N ALA A 33 19.21 -9.69 13.08
CA ALA A 33 19.44 -8.85 11.91
C ALA A 33 18.31 -7.83 11.69
N ILE A 34 17.05 -8.23 11.86
CA ILE A 34 15.89 -7.33 11.77
C ILE A 34 15.95 -6.25 12.85
N ARG A 35 16.31 -6.59 14.10
CA ARG A 35 16.46 -5.62 15.19
C ARG A 35 17.60 -4.64 14.95
N GLU A 36 18.72 -5.11 14.42
CA GLU A 36 19.86 -4.25 14.07
C GLU A 36 19.51 -3.29 12.95
N ARG A 37 18.86 -3.78 11.89
CA ARG A 37 18.35 -2.93 10.82
C ARG A 37 17.38 -1.88 11.34
N LEU A 38 16.40 -2.28 12.16
CA LEU A 38 15.46 -1.34 12.77
C LEU A 38 16.16 -0.29 13.64
N ARG A 39 17.19 -0.68 14.41
CA ARG A 39 18.00 0.26 15.20
C ARG A 39 18.74 1.25 14.29
N GLY A 40 19.30 0.78 13.18
CA GLY A 40 19.92 1.62 12.16
C GLY A 40 18.94 2.64 11.58
N LEU A 41 17.74 2.19 11.20
CA LEU A 41 16.68 3.06 10.69
C LEU A 41 16.21 4.09 11.74
N LYS A 42 16.03 3.67 13.00
CA LYS A 42 15.65 4.60 14.09
C LYS A 42 16.71 5.68 14.33
N ARG A 43 18.00 5.36 14.17
CA ARG A 43 19.09 6.35 14.22
C ARG A 43 19.05 7.28 13.00
N LEU A 44 18.86 6.72 11.81
CA LEU A 44 18.75 7.49 10.56
C LEU A 44 17.56 8.45 10.57
N LEU A 45 16.43 8.03 11.17
CA LEU A 45 15.19 8.79 11.26
C LEU A 45 15.11 9.71 12.49
N ARG A 46 16.20 9.89 13.23
CA ARG A 46 16.24 10.77 14.39
C ARG A 46 15.84 12.20 13.97
N PRO A 47 14.84 12.83 14.63
CA PRO A 47 14.48 14.21 14.37
C PRO A 47 15.69 15.15 14.49
N ALA A 48 15.75 16.15 13.61
CA ALA A 48 16.77 17.18 13.63
C ALA A 48 16.60 18.11 14.84
N VAL A 49 17.71 18.63 15.35
CA VAL A 49 17.67 19.73 16.34
C VAL A 49 17.55 21.08 15.62
N GLU A 50 17.02 22.10 16.30
CA GLU A 50 16.73 23.41 15.69
C GLU A 50 17.95 24.04 14.99
N VAL A 51 19.15 23.88 15.55
CA VAL A 51 20.40 24.37 14.95
C VAL A 51 20.71 23.69 13.61
N GLU A 52 20.48 22.37 13.50
CA GLU A 52 20.69 21.63 12.23
C GLU A 52 19.72 22.13 11.15
N ILE A 53 18.46 22.37 11.53
CA ILE A 53 17.43 22.88 10.62
C ILE A 53 17.77 24.30 10.18
N GLY A 54 18.09 25.18 11.13
CA GLY A 54 18.45 26.57 10.87
C GLY A 54 19.62 26.68 9.92
N ASN A 55 20.69 25.91 10.13
CA ASN A 55 21.86 25.93 9.25
C ASN A 55 21.51 25.51 7.82
N ALA A 56 20.77 24.42 7.64
CA ALA A 56 20.38 23.92 6.31
C ALA A 56 19.45 24.90 5.58
N VAL A 57 18.47 25.46 6.29
CA VAL A 57 17.48 26.39 5.72
C VAL A 57 18.12 27.74 5.40
N THR A 58 18.92 28.31 6.29
CA THR A 58 19.57 29.60 6.05
C THR A 58 20.56 29.52 4.88
N ALA A 59 21.35 28.44 4.79
CA ALA A 59 22.24 28.22 3.66
C ALA A 59 21.46 28.11 2.33
N PHE A 60 20.33 27.40 2.34
CA PHE A 60 19.45 27.29 1.18
C PHE A 60 18.80 28.62 0.79
N LEU A 61 18.24 29.35 1.75
CA LEU A 61 17.57 30.63 1.52
C LEU A 61 18.54 31.71 1.01
N ALA A 62 19.83 31.65 1.37
CA ALA A 62 20.85 32.56 0.87
C ALA A 62 21.01 32.52 -0.67
N GLY A 63 20.57 31.44 -1.33
CA GLY A 63 20.56 31.31 -2.79
C GLY A 63 19.49 32.16 -3.50
N PHE A 64 18.47 32.65 -2.77
CA PHE A 64 17.35 33.36 -3.38
C PHE A 64 17.53 34.88 -3.33
N THR A 65 17.64 35.50 -4.49
CA THR A 65 17.81 36.96 -4.61
C THR A 65 16.58 37.74 -4.13
N SER A 66 15.39 37.12 -4.16
CA SER A 66 14.13 37.70 -3.67
C SER A 66 14.12 37.95 -2.16
N LEU A 67 15.04 37.34 -1.42
CA LEU A 67 15.20 37.53 0.02
C LEU A 67 16.22 38.63 0.38
N ARG A 68 16.91 39.20 -0.62
CA ARG A 68 17.82 40.33 -0.40
C ARG A 68 17.01 41.57 -0.04
N GLY A 69 17.02 41.94 1.23
CA GLY A 69 16.26 43.09 1.75
C GLY A 69 15.27 42.74 2.86
N TYR A 70 15.19 41.46 3.26
CA TYR A 70 14.47 41.09 4.48
C TYR A 70 15.08 41.82 5.68
N SER A 71 14.21 42.35 6.55
CA SER A 71 14.65 42.78 7.87
C SER A 71 15.08 41.58 8.72
N ASP A 72 15.90 41.82 9.75
CA ASP A 72 16.33 40.77 10.68
C ASP A 72 15.12 40.04 11.30
N ASP A 73 14.06 40.77 11.65
CA ASP A 73 12.83 40.22 12.20
C ASP A 73 12.09 39.30 11.21
N GLU A 74 12.06 39.66 9.92
CA GLU A 74 11.45 38.84 8.88
C GLU A 74 12.25 37.56 8.61
N ALA A 75 13.58 37.66 8.63
CA ALA A 75 14.47 36.52 8.50
C ALA A 75 14.26 35.54 9.67
N VAL A 76 14.23 36.05 10.91
CA VAL A 76 13.99 35.25 12.12
C VAL A 76 12.60 34.59 12.09
N ARG A 77 11.56 35.33 11.72
CA ARG A 77 10.19 34.77 11.61
C ARG A 77 10.13 33.65 10.58
N THR A 78 10.77 33.86 9.42
CA THR A 78 10.80 32.87 8.33
C THR A 78 11.52 31.60 8.78
N ALA A 79 12.72 31.72 9.35
CA ALA A 79 13.49 30.59 9.86
C ALA A 79 12.72 29.81 10.95
N THR A 80 12.01 30.53 11.83
CA THR A 80 11.20 29.93 12.90
C THR A 80 10.06 29.06 12.32
N GLU A 81 9.39 29.50 11.27
CA GLU A 81 8.34 28.72 10.61
C GLU A 81 8.87 27.46 9.93
N PHE A 82 10.03 27.54 9.28
CA PHE A 82 10.72 26.35 8.77
C PHE A 82 11.08 25.38 9.89
N CYS A 83 11.68 25.86 10.98
CA CYS A 83 12.00 25.03 12.15
C CYS A 83 10.78 24.31 12.70
N LYS A 84 9.65 24.99 12.87
CA LYS A 84 8.40 24.37 13.34
C LYS A 84 7.92 23.23 12.43
N LYS A 85 7.95 23.42 11.11
CA LYS A 85 7.46 22.42 10.15
C LYS A 85 8.42 21.26 9.95
N LEU A 86 9.71 21.52 10.03
CA LEU A 86 10.76 20.54 9.72
C LEU A 86 11.26 19.77 10.95
N ARG A 87 10.96 20.24 12.18
CA ARG A 87 11.33 19.59 13.44
C ARG A 87 11.08 18.08 13.51
N PRO A 88 9.99 17.52 12.96
CA PRO A 88 9.75 16.07 13.01
C PRO A 88 10.70 15.22 12.14
N TYR A 89 11.48 15.84 11.25
CA TYR A 89 12.23 15.15 10.20
C TYR A 89 13.74 15.15 10.50
N PRO A 90 14.49 14.15 9.99
CA PRO A 90 15.93 14.07 10.19
C PRO A 90 16.71 15.10 9.37
N ALA A 91 17.87 15.52 9.88
CA ALA A 91 18.68 16.59 9.29
C ALA A 91 19.14 16.27 7.86
N TRP A 92 19.54 15.01 7.58
CA TRP A 92 19.97 14.60 6.25
C TRP A 92 18.88 14.79 5.19
N ALA A 93 17.61 14.55 5.56
CA ALA A 93 16.51 14.66 4.61
C ALA A 93 16.14 16.12 4.35
N ILE A 94 16.27 16.98 5.37
CA ILE A 94 16.11 18.42 5.23
C ILE A 94 17.19 18.96 4.29
N GLN A 95 18.45 18.63 4.53
CA GLN A 95 19.57 19.05 3.68
C GLN A 95 19.37 18.59 2.23
N GLN A 96 19.05 17.31 2.03
CA GLN A 96 18.84 16.76 0.69
C GLN A 96 17.63 17.40 -0.02
N ALA A 97 16.57 17.75 0.70
CA ALA A 97 15.43 18.47 0.13
C ALA A 97 15.79 19.91 -0.25
N CYS A 98 16.61 20.59 0.55
CA CYS A 98 17.15 21.90 0.21
C CYS A 98 18.04 21.84 -1.05
N ASP A 99 18.99 20.91 -1.09
CA ASP A 99 19.94 20.77 -2.20
C ASP A 99 19.26 20.37 -3.52
N GLY A 100 18.20 19.55 -3.43
CA GLY A 100 17.45 19.03 -4.56
C GLY A 100 16.16 19.78 -4.87
N TRP A 101 15.95 20.99 -4.32
CA TRP A 101 14.71 21.73 -4.51
C TRP A 101 14.45 22.07 -5.99
N ASP A 102 13.32 21.61 -6.53
CA ASP A 102 12.80 21.97 -7.84
C ASP A 102 11.37 22.52 -7.67
N PRO A 103 11.09 23.77 -8.08
CA PRO A 103 9.76 24.37 -7.98
C PRO A 103 8.79 23.94 -9.07
N ARG A 104 9.26 23.30 -10.16
CA ARG A 104 8.39 22.89 -11.29
C ARG A 104 7.25 21.94 -10.90
N PRO A 105 7.46 20.92 -10.04
CA PRO A 105 6.39 20.01 -9.62
C PRO A 105 5.30 20.69 -8.79
N THR A 106 5.59 21.83 -8.16
CA THR A 106 4.63 22.59 -7.35
C THR A 106 4.01 23.77 -8.10
N GLY A 107 4.42 24.00 -9.36
CA GLY A 107 4.03 25.18 -10.13
C GLY A 107 4.62 26.49 -9.58
N GLY A 108 5.66 26.40 -8.73
CA GLY A 108 6.33 27.54 -8.14
C GLY A 108 7.25 28.25 -9.12
N ASP A 109 7.50 29.52 -8.86
CA ASP A 109 8.48 30.31 -9.60
C ASP A 109 9.87 30.12 -8.97
N PRO A 110 10.91 29.69 -9.73
CA PRO A 110 12.26 29.46 -9.22
C PRO A 110 12.96 30.67 -8.62
N ARG A 111 12.42 31.88 -8.82
CA ARG A 111 12.96 33.10 -8.21
C ARG A 111 12.55 33.26 -6.74
N PHE A 112 11.53 32.54 -6.29
CA PHE A 112 11.04 32.61 -4.92
C PHE A 112 11.36 31.32 -4.16
N PRO A 113 11.72 31.43 -2.88
CA PRO A 113 11.91 30.26 -2.04
C PRO A 113 10.58 29.50 -1.87
N PRO A 114 10.64 28.18 -1.60
CA PRO A 114 9.45 27.45 -1.20
C PRO A 114 8.87 28.01 0.09
N THR A 115 7.58 27.81 0.27
CA THR A 115 6.96 27.91 1.60
C THR A 115 7.47 26.78 2.51
N PRO A 116 7.41 26.97 3.85
CA PRO A 116 7.73 25.90 4.80
C PRO A 116 6.93 24.61 4.58
N ALA A 117 5.69 24.72 4.09
CA ALA A 117 4.85 23.58 3.79
C ALA A 117 5.30 22.80 2.54
N GLU A 118 5.72 23.51 1.49
CA GLU A 118 6.26 22.88 0.28
C GLU A 118 7.56 22.14 0.55
N LEU A 119 8.49 22.76 1.30
CA LEU A 119 9.72 22.09 1.68
C LEU A 119 9.44 20.88 2.59
N GLN A 120 8.48 20.99 3.51
CA GLN A 120 8.03 19.84 4.30
C GLN A 120 7.53 18.67 3.44
N ILE A 121 6.78 18.95 2.37
CA ILE A 121 6.32 17.91 1.44
C ILE A 121 7.50 17.23 0.78
N ALA A 122 8.49 17.99 0.29
CA ALA A 122 9.71 17.44 -0.31
C ALA A 122 10.46 16.54 0.67
N VAL A 123 10.69 17.00 1.90
CA VAL A 123 11.33 16.21 2.96
C VAL A 123 10.54 14.94 3.27
N ARG A 124 9.20 15.03 3.36
CA ARG A 124 8.35 13.86 3.63
C ARG A 124 8.48 12.79 2.55
N VAL A 125 8.62 13.16 1.28
CA VAL A 125 8.82 12.21 0.18
C VAL A 125 10.12 11.43 0.37
N LEU A 126 11.21 12.10 0.76
CA LEU A 126 12.51 11.47 1.00
C LEU A 126 12.49 10.49 2.19
N VAL A 127 11.77 10.84 3.25
CA VAL A 127 11.77 10.10 4.53
C VAL A 127 10.78 8.93 4.51
N ARG A 128 9.71 9.03 3.72
CA ARG A 128 8.60 8.05 3.71
C ARG A 128 9.03 6.60 3.46
N PRO A 129 9.92 6.27 2.50
CA PRO A 129 10.34 4.88 2.28
C PRO A 129 10.98 4.26 3.52
N TRP A 130 11.82 5.03 4.22
CA TRP A 130 12.51 4.59 5.44
C TRP A 130 11.56 4.42 6.62
N GLN A 131 10.56 5.30 6.74
CA GLN A 131 9.50 5.17 7.74
C GLN A 131 8.64 3.92 7.51
N ILE A 132 8.30 3.64 6.25
CA ILE A 132 7.58 2.41 5.88
C ILE A 132 8.41 1.19 6.25
N GLU A 133 9.69 1.15 5.86
CA GLU A 133 10.57 0.03 6.20
C GLU A 133 10.66 -0.17 7.71
N ALA A 134 10.88 0.91 8.49
CA ALA A 134 10.95 0.82 9.94
C ALA A 134 9.63 0.30 10.55
N GLY A 135 8.48 0.77 10.05
CA GLY A 135 7.16 0.31 10.48
C GLY A 135 6.89 -1.15 10.14
N ASP A 136 7.30 -1.60 8.94
CA ASP A 136 7.17 -3.00 8.52
C ASP A 136 8.03 -3.91 9.40
N LEU A 137 9.28 -3.54 9.68
CA LEU A 137 10.18 -4.32 10.55
C LEU A 137 9.68 -4.37 12.00
N GLU A 138 9.17 -3.25 12.53
CA GLU A 138 8.57 -3.20 13.86
C GLU A 138 7.33 -4.09 13.95
N THR A 139 6.49 -4.05 12.91
CA THR A 139 5.31 -4.90 12.77
C THR A 139 5.68 -6.39 12.76
N ILE A 140 6.67 -6.78 11.96
CA ILE A 140 7.16 -8.17 11.89
C ILE A 140 7.71 -8.62 13.26
N LEU A 141 8.45 -7.76 13.98
CA LEU A 141 9.01 -8.10 15.29
C LEU A 141 7.95 -8.25 16.38
N LEU A 142 6.87 -7.45 16.30
CA LEU A 142 5.73 -7.46 17.23
C LEU A 142 4.69 -8.52 16.89
N ALA A 143 4.69 -9.05 15.66
CA ALA A 143 3.74 -10.03 15.23
C ALA A 143 3.81 -11.29 16.10
N ARG A 144 2.66 -11.70 16.61
CA ARG A 144 2.50 -12.94 17.37
C ARG A 144 2.17 -14.05 16.38
N ALA A 145 2.56 -15.29 16.69
CA ALA A 145 1.95 -16.41 16.01
C ALA A 145 0.43 -16.36 16.32
N PRO A 146 -0.46 -16.54 15.33
CA PRO A 146 -1.85 -16.79 15.66
C PRO A 146 -1.85 -17.90 16.69
N GLN A 147 -2.55 -17.67 17.79
CA GLN A 147 -2.78 -18.73 18.76
C GLN A 147 -3.45 -19.83 17.95
N GLU A 148 -2.77 -20.94 17.71
CA GLU A 148 -3.39 -22.09 17.05
C GLU A 148 -4.63 -22.36 17.90
N TYR A 149 -5.80 -22.00 17.37
CA TYR A 149 -7.03 -22.61 17.81
C TYR A 149 -6.86 -24.06 17.40
N GLN A 150 -6.21 -24.84 18.27
CA GLN A 150 -6.35 -26.27 18.27
C GLN A 150 -7.80 -26.51 18.64
N LEU A 151 -8.66 -26.41 17.62
CA LEU A 151 -10.02 -26.90 17.71
C LEU A 151 -9.89 -28.33 18.22
N THR A 152 -10.49 -28.59 19.38
CA THR A 152 -10.56 -29.96 19.88
C THR A 152 -11.24 -30.83 18.82
N SER A 153 -11.04 -32.15 18.88
CA SER A 153 -11.73 -33.08 17.98
C SER A 153 -13.25 -32.86 17.98
N GLU A 154 -13.81 -32.50 19.14
CA GLU A 154 -15.22 -32.17 19.31
C GLU A 154 -15.61 -30.87 18.58
N GLN A 155 -14.80 -29.81 18.70
CA GLN A 155 -15.06 -28.54 18.03
C GLN A 155 -14.91 -28.65 16.51
N ARG A 156 -14.00 -29.50 16.01
CA ARG A 156 -13.91 -29.83 14.58
C ARG A 156 -15.15 -30.56 14.10
N ALA A 157 -15.59 -31.59 14.82
CA ALA A 157 -16.80 -32.34 14.47
C ALA A 157 -18.04 -31.43 14.46
N GLU A 158 -18.15 -30.48 15.40
CA GLU A 158 -19.26 -29.52 15.43
C GLU A 158 -19.20 -28.55 14.24
N LEU A 159 -18.02 -28.05 13.88
CA LEU A 159 -17.82 -27.20 12.71
C LEU A 159 -18.15 -27.93 11.42
N ASP A 160 -17.68 -29.17 11.26
CA ASP A 160 -17.95 -30.01 10.09
C ASP A 160 -19.45 -30.30 9.96
N ALA A 161 -20.12 -30.59 11.08
CA ALA A 161 -21.57 -30.79 11.11
C ALA A 161 -22.35 -29.51 10.74
N ARG A 162 -21.93 -28.34 11.24
CA ARG A 162 -22.50 -27.05 10.86
C ARG A 162 -22.29 -26.77 9.37
N PHE A 163 -21.08 -27.01 8.86
CA PHE A 163 -20.78 -26.81 7.44
C PHE A 163 -21.60 -27.74 6.55
N ALA A 164 -21.69 -29.02 6.91
CA ALA A 164 -22.53 -30.00 6.24
C ALA A 164 -24.01 -29.57 6.25
N SER A 165 -24.51 -29.00 7.35
CA SER A 165 -25.88 -28.50 7.44
C SER A 165 -26.15 -27.31 6.50
N ILE A 166 -25.18 -26.40 6.35
CA ILE A 166 -25.28 -25.26 5.44
C ILE A 166 -25.28 -25.73 3.99
N VAL A 167 -24.36 -26.63 3.64
CA VAL A 167 -24.27 -27.23 2.30
C VAL A 167 -25.53 -28.03 1.97
N ALA A 168 -26.06 -28.80 2.92
CA ALA A 168 -27.31 -29.54 2.76
C ALA A 168 -28.50 -28.60 2.57
N ARG A 169 -28.56 -27.48 3.30
CA ARG A 169 -29.61 -26.46 3.17
C ARG A 169 -29.54 -25.75 1.81
N GLN A 170 -28.35 -25.48 1.29
CA GLN A 170 -28.17 -24.95 -0.06
C GLN A 170 -28.56 -25.96 -1.14
N LYS A 171 -28.22 -27.24 -0.97
CA LYS A 171 -28.66 -28.31 -1.87
C LYS A 171 -30.18 -28.51 -1.85
N GLY A 172 -30.84 -28.33 -0.70
CA GLY A 172 -32.30 -28.40 -0.58
C GLY A 172 -33.05 -27.16 -1.09
N GLN A 173 -32.38 -26.00 -1.16
CA GLN A 173 -32.94 -24.75 -1.72
C GLN A 173 -32.73 -24.64 -3.24
N HIS A 174 -31.87 -25.46 -3.84
CA HIS A 174 -31.90 -25.72 -5.27
C HIS A 174 -33.11 -26.59 -5.61
N ARG A 175 -34.32 -25.99 -5.61
CA ARG A 175 -35.44 -26.55 -6.35
C ARG A 175 -35.00 -26.55 -7.82
N PRO A 176 -34.84 -27.70 -8.50
CA PRO A 176 -34.73 -27.67 -9.95
C PRO A 176 -36.01 -26.98 -10.42
N VAL A 177 -35.87 -25.83 -11.07
CA VAL A 177 -37.00 -25.17 -11.70
C VAL A 177 -37.42 -26.09 -12.85
N ALA A 178 -38.35 -27.00 -12.58
CA ALA A 178 -39.02 -27.76 -13.60
C ALA A 178 -39.76 -26.74 -14.48
N GLY A 179 -39.25 -26.50 -15.68
CA GLY A 179 -39.84 -25.55 -16.62
C GLY A 179 -38.92 -24.51 -17.27
N ILE A 180 -37.58 -24.64 -17.21
CA ILE A 180 -36.69 -23.85 -18.08
C ILE A 180 -36.21 -24.71 -19.26
N GLU A 181 -37.14 -25.32 -19.98
CA GLU A 181 -36.90 -25.84 -21.34
C GLU A 181 -37.89 -25.25 -22.37
N ALA A 182 -38.71 -24.27 -21.98
CA ALA A 182 -39.56 -23.56 -22.92
C ALA A 182 -39.26 -22.06 -22.86
N GLU A 183 -38.79 -21.54 -24.00
CA GLU A 183 -38.73 -20.11 -24.34
C GLU A 183 -37.64 -19.28 -23.63
N LEU A 184 -36.37 -19.64 -23.84
CA LEU A 184 -35.35 -18.60 -23.94
C LEU A 184 -35.38 -18.06 -25.38
N PRO A 185 -35.91 -16.84 -25.64
CA PRO A 185 -35.67 -16.20 -26.93
C PRO A 185 -34.16 -16.09 -27.09
N ASP A 186 -33.67 -16.59 -28.23
CA ASP A 186 -32.24 -16.71 -28.54
C ASP A 186 -31.56 -15.38 -28.21
N HIS A 187 -30.77 -15.37 -27.14
CA HIS A 187 -30.24 -14.14 -26.53
C HIS A 187 -29.34 -13.38 -27.53
N LEU A 188 -28.89 -14.06 -28.58
CA LEU A 188 -28.22 -13.51 -29.76
C LEU A 188 -29.14 -12.66 -30.65
N GLU A 189 -30.39 -13.03 -30.85
CA GLU A 189 -31.39 -12.23 -31.60
C GLU A 189 -31.69 -10.92 -30.87
N LEU A 190 -31.81 -10.97 -29.53
CA LEU A 190 -32.00 -9.79 -28.68
C LEU A 190 -30.81 -8.83 -28.69
N LEU A 191 -29.58 -9.34 -28.84
CA LEU A 191 -28.36 -8.55 -28.94
C LEU A 191 -28.16 -7.97 -30.36
N LYS A 192 -28.58 -8.69 -31.40
CA LYS A 192 -28.63 -8.20 -32.79
C LYS A 192 -29.67 -7.08 -32.95
N ALA A 193 -30.87 -7.24 -32.38
CA ALA A 193 -31.94 -6.25 -32.42
C ALA A 193 -31.61 -4.96 -31.67
N ARG A 194 -30.73 -5.00 -30.66
CA ARG A 194 -30.25 -3.83 -29.89
C ARG A 194 -29.07 -3.08 -30.53
N GLY A 195 -28.71 -3.39 -31.78
CA GLY A 195 -27.72 -2.61 -32.54
C GLY A 195 -26.26 -2.80 -32.11
N LEU A 196 -25.95 -3.81 -31.28
CA LEU A 196 -24.58 -4.16 -30.89
C LEU A 196 -23.90 -5.13 -31.89
N GLY A 197 -24.50 -5.36 -33.06
CA GLY A 197 -24.03 -6.25 -34.14
C GLY A 197 -22.77 -5.80 -34.90
N GLY A 198 -21.89 -5.01 -34.28
CA GLY A 198 -20.63 -4.55 -34.91
C GLY A 198 -19.41 -5.41 -34.59
N LEU A 199 -19.47 -6.24 -33.54
CA LEU A 199 -18.37 -7.13 -33.17
C LEU A 199 -18.53 -8.44 -33.94
N LYS A 200 -17.82 -8.56 -35.08
CA LYS A 200 -17.59 -9.82 -35.80
C LYS A 200 -16.75 -10.76 -34.93
N LEU A 201 -17.32 -11.26 -33.84
CA LEU A 201 -16.74 -12.36 -33.09
C LEU A 201 -17.02 -13.63 -33.89
N SER A 202 -15.96 -14.26 -34.41
CA SER A 202 -16.08 -15.55 -35.07
C SER A 202 -16.65 -16.59 -34.10
N ASP A 203 -17.42 -17.55 -34.60
CA ASP A 203 -18.03 -18.61 -33.79
C ASP A 203 -17.00 -19.37 -32.93
N THR A 204 -15.76 -19.45 -33.42
CA THR A 204 -14.61 -20.03 -32.71
C THR A 204 -14.21 -19.24 -31.45
N THR A 205 -14.33 -17.91 -31.48
CA THR A 205 -14.02 -17.05 -30.33
C THR A 205 -15.11 -17.14 -29.26
N LEU A 206 -16.36 -17.28 -29.71
CA LEU A 206 -17.52 -17.37 -28.84
C LEU A 206 -17.60 -18.73 -28.13
N ALA A 207 -17.28 -19.83 -28.82
CA ALA A 207 -17.20 -21.16 -28.22
C ALA A 207 -16.11 -21.26 -27.13
N LYS A 208 -14.98 -20.57 -27.34
CA LYS A 208 -13.86 -20.54 -26.39
C LYS A 208 -14.18 -19.73 -25.12
N ALA A 209 -14.89 -18.61 -25.26
CA ALA A 209 -15.31 -17.77 -24.13
C ALA A 209 -16.36 -18.45 -23.22
N LEU A 210 -17.21 -19.31 -23.79
CA LEU A 210 -18.26 -20.03 -23.06
C LEU A 210 -17.82 -21.40 -22.52
N GLY A 211 -16.52 -21.74 -22.63
CA GLY A 211 -15.98 -22.99 -22.11
C GLY A 211 -16.57 -24.25 -22.76
N ARG A 212 -17.17 -24.13 -23.95
CA ARG A 212 -17.75 -25.26 -24.67
C ARG A 212 -16.66 -25.96 -25.49
N PRO A 213 -16.62 -27.30 -25.51
CA PRO A 213 -15.69 -28.02 -26.38
C PRO A 213 -16.04 -27.70 -27.84
N VAL A 214 -15.09 -27.15 -28.57
CA VAL A 214 -15.22 -26.93 -30.02
C VAL A 214 -15.20 -28.30 -30.67
N SER A 215 -16.38 -28.84 -31.03
CA SER A 215 -16.44 -30.04 -31.87
C SER A 215 -15.75 -29.73 -33.19
N GLN A 216 -14.61 -30.37 -33.42
CA GLN A 216 -13.95 -30.37 -34.71
C GLN A 216 -14.87 -31.09 -35.70
N ALA A 217 -15.50 -30.35 -36.61
CA ALA A 217 -16.12 -30.93 -37.78
C ALA A 217 -14.99 -31.36 -38.73
N HIS A 218 -14.93 -32.66 -39.03
CA HIS A 218 -14.09 -33.20 -40.09
C HIS A 218 -14.46 -32.57 -41.45
N PRO A 219 -13.48 -32.22 -42.28
CA PRO A 219 -13.76 -31.82 -43.66
C PRO A 219 -14.14 -33.05 -44.49
N ALA A 220 -15.17 -32.88 -45.31
CA ALA A 220 -15.40 -33.69 -46.51
C ALA A 220 -14.69 -33.02 -47.69
#